data_AF-A0A151YW91-F1
#
_entry.id   AF-A0A151YW91-F1
#
_cell.length_a   1.000
_cell.length_b   1.000
_cell.length_c   1.000
_cell.angle_alpha   90.00
_cell.angle_beta   90.00
_cell.angle_gamma   90.00
#
_symmetry.space_group_name_H-M   'P 1'
#
loop_
_entity.id
_entity.type
_entity.pdbx_description
1 polymer ?
#
loop_
_entity_poly.entity_id
_entity_poly.type
_entity_poly.pdbx_seq_one_letter_code
_entity_poly.pdbx_strand_id
1 'polypeptide(L)'
;MKKTSSFPWSHVIGFIGSIVLTLLAIGVAVRSPLSMVGTLTVLLVLAALQILIQLVFFMHINEKKGPAYHTIAISLGFVFTFAVIAGSIWVMTFSYF
;
A
#
# COMPACT_ATOMS: atom_id res chain seq x y z
N MET A 1 -39.37 1.10 10.87
CA MET A 1 -39.26 1.32 9.41
C MET A 1 -37.77 1.34 9.04
N LYS A 2 -37.32 0.36 8.24
CA LYS A 2 -35.92 0.20 7.80
C LYS A 2 -35.56 1.28 6.78
N LYS A 3 -34.44 2.00 6.95
CA LYS A 3 -33.74 2.65 5.82
C LYS A 3 -32.61 1.74 5.36
N THR A 4 -32.77 1.33 4.12
CA THR A 4 -32.01 0.34 3.35
C THR A 4 -30.81 0.99 2.67
N SER A 5 -29.71 0.21 2.60
CA SER A 5 -28.54 0.33 1.72
C SER A 5 -27.77 1.65 1.72
N SER A 6 -26.94 1.88 2.74
CA SER A 6 -25.76 2.75 2.55
C SER A 6 -24.74 1.99 1.71
N PHE A 7 -24.82 2.18 0.39
CA PHE A 7 -23.79 1.74 -0.54
C PHE A 7 -22.41 2.10 0.04
N PRO A 8 -21.43 1.18 0.10
CA PRO A 8 -20.14 1.43 0.75
C PRO A 8 -19.27 2.36 -0.10
N TRP A 9 -19.68 3.62 -0.23
CA TRP A 9 -18.98 4.66 -0.99
C TRP A 9 -17.53 4.84 -0.53
N SER A 10 -17.25 4.58 0.76
CA SER A 10 -15.89 4.57 1.31
C SER A 10 -14.99 3.55 0.61
N HIS A 11 -15.46 2.32 0.37
CA HIS A 11 -14.67 1.29 -0.32
C HIS A 11 -14.42 1.66 -1.78
N VAL A 12 -15.44 2.20 -2.45
CA VAL A 12 -15.36 2.59 -3.86
C VAL A 12 -14.36 3.73 -4.05
N ILE A 13 -14.32 4.70 -3.13
CA ILE A 13 -13.35 5.80 -3.15
C ILE A 13 -11.91 5.29 -2.95
N GLY A 14 -11.71 4.36 -2.01
CA GLY A 14 -10.40 3.72 -1.82
C GLY A 14 -9.92 2.93 -3.02
N PHE A 15 -10.84 2.18 -3.63
CA PHE A 15 -10.57 1.40 -4.83
C PHE A 15 -10.20 2.29 -6.02
N ILE A 16 -10.97 3.35 -6.27
CA ILE A 16 -10.67 4.32 -7.31
C ILE A 16 -9.35 5.03 -7.03
N GLY A 17 -9.07 5.40 -5.78
CA GLY A 17 -7.79 6.01 -5.37
C GLY A 17 -6.59 5.12 -5.69
N SER A 18 -6.67 3.82 -5.38
CA SER A 18 -5.63 2.83 -5.70
C SER A 18 -5.41 2.66 -7.21
N ILE A 19 -6.49 2.66 -8.01
CA ILE A 19 -6.41 2.60 -9.47
C ILE A 19 -5.71 3.85 -10.03
N VAL A 20 -6.13 5.04 -9.59
CA VAL A 20 -5.54 6.30 -10.04
C VAL A 20 -4.05 6.35 -9.72
N LEU A 21 -3.66 5.95 -8.52
CA LEU A 21 -2.25 5.97 -8.11
C LEU A 21 -1.41 4.98 -8.92
N THR A 22 -1.96 3.81 -9.24
CA THR A 22 -1.30 2.81 -10.10
C THR A 22 -1.14 3.33 -11.53
N LEU A 23 -2.18 3.95 -12.09
CA LEU A 23 -2.11 4.57 -13.41
C LEU A 23 -1.09 5.71 -13.47
N LEU A 24 -0.98 6.50 -12.40
CA LEU A 24 0.06 7.53 -12.27
C LEU A 24 1.46 6.90 -12.23
N ALA A 25 1.67 5.84 -11.43
CA ALA A 25 2.96 5.16 -11.35
C ALA A 25 3.38 4.57 -12.72
N ILE A 26 2.46 3.93 -13.44
CA ILE A 26 2.70 3.41 -14.79
C ILE A 26 2.98 4.56 -15.77
N GLY A 27 2.21 5.65 -15.68
CA GLY A 27 2.40 6.83 -16.52
C GLY A 27 3.79 7.46 -16.35
N VAL A 28 4.26 7.57 -15.10
CA VAL A 28 5.60 8.06 -14.78
C VAL A 28 6.68 7.08 -15.25
N ALA A 29 6.49 5.78 -15.04
CA ALA A 29 7.44 4.75 -15.44
C ALA A 29 7.65 4.70 -16.97
N VAL A 30 6.56 4.76 -17.75
CA VAL A 30 6.61 4.61 -19.22
C VAL A 30 7.02 5.89 -19.93
N ARG A 31 6.54 7.06 -19.49
CA ARG A 31 6.84 8.33 -20.19
C ARG A 31 8.19 8.93 -19.83
N SER A 32 8.81 8.49 -18.73
CA SER A 32 10.15 8.88 -18.24
C SER A 32 10.66 10.25 -18.74
N PRO A 33 10.01 11.38 -18.38
CA PRO A 33 10.51 12.71 -18.73
C PRO A 33 11.62 13.21 -17.79
N LEU A 34 12.01 12.41 -16.79
CA LEU A 34 12.97 12.75 -15.73
C LEU A 34 14.17 11.80 -15.76
N SER A 35 15.29 12.23 -15.16
CA SER A 35 16.47 11.37 -15.01
C SER A 35 16.13 10.07 -14.26
N MET A 36 16.92 9.01 -14.48
CA MET A 36 16.71 7.69 -13.87
C MET A 36 16.48 7.77 -12.34
N VAL A 37 17.24 8.64 -11.66
CA VAL A 37 17.12 8.86 -10.21
C VAL A 37 15.81 9.56 -9.83
N GLY A 38 15.37 10.54 -10.63
CA GLY A 38 14.12 11.26 -10.40
C GLY A 38 12.90 10.35 -10.56
N THR A 39 12.88 9.55 -11.63
CA THR A 39 11.81 8.57 -11.87
C THR A 39 11.74 7.52 -10.76
N LEU A 40 12.88 6.98 -10.32
CA LEU A 40 12.93 6.00 -9.24
C LEU A 40 12.39 6.56 -7.91
N THR A 41 12.76 7.79 -7.56
CA THR A 41 12.32 8.45 -6.33
C THR A 41 10.80 8.65 -6.33
N VAL A 42 10.24 9.12 -7.44
CA VAL A 42 8.79 9.30 -7.58
C VAL A 42 8.06 7.96 -7.48
N LEU A 43 8.58 6.91 -8.12
CA LEU A 43 8.00 5.56 -8.03
C LEU A 43 7.99 5.02 -6.60
N LEU A 44 9.07 5.20 -5.83
CA LEU A 44 9.13 4.78 -4.43
C LEU A 44 8.10 5.51 -3.56
N VAL A 45 7.92 6.82 -3.78
CA VAL A 45 6.90 7.61 -3.06
C VAL A 45 5.50 7.15 -3.42
N LEU A 46 5.22 6.92 -4.71
CA LEU A 46 3.92 6.40 -5.17
C LEU A 46 3.66 4.99 -4.61
N ALA A 47 4.67 4.13 -4.55
CA ALA A 47 4.57 2.79 -3.97
C ALA A 47 4.26 2.83 -2.46
N ALA A 48 4.89 3.74 -1.71
CA ALA A 48 4.60 3.93 -0.29
C ALA A 48 3.15 4.41 -0.05
N LEU A 49 2.69 5.39 -0.85
CA LEU A 49 1.31 5.87 -0.82
C LEU A 49 0.31 4.75 -1.18
N GLN A 50 0.68 3.85 -2.10
CA GLN A 50 -0.14 2.72 -2.49
C GLN A 50 -0.37 1.75 -1.32
N ILE A 51 0.69 1.44 -0.55
CA ILE A 51 0.58 0.62 0.67
C ILE A 51 -0.36 1.29 1.67
N LEU A 52 -0.28 2.60 1.85
CA LEU A 52 -1.13 3.33 2.80
C LEU A 52 -2.61 3.25 2.41
N ILE A 53 -2.96 3.52 1.15
CA ILE A 53 -4.34 3.41 0.66
C ILE A 53 -4.86 1.98 0.83
N GLN A 54 -4.03 0.97 0.52
CA GLN A 54 -4.40 -0.43 0.68
C GLN A 54 -4.68 -0.79 2.14
N LEU A 55 -3.83 -0.34 3.06
CA LEU A 55 -4.02 -0.56 4.50
C LEU A 55 -5.26 0.16 5.03
N VAL A 56 -5.53 1.40 4.63
CA VAL A 56 -6.68 2.16 5.16
C VAL A 56 -8.01 1.65 4.62
N PHE A 57 -8.10 1.39 3.31
CA PHE A 57 -9.38 1.05 2.66
C PHE A 57 -9.69 -0.44 2.62
N PHE A 58 -8.70 -1.31 2.44
CA PHE A 58 -8.95 -2.76 2.42
C PHE A 58 -8.87 -3.38 3.81
N MET A 59 -8.03 -2.84 4.69
CA MET A 59 -7.82 -3.43 6.03
C MET A 59 -8.77 -2.90 7.10
N HIS A 60 -9.86 -2.20 6.74
CA HIS A 60 -11.03 -1.89 7.58
C HIS A 60 -10.74 -1.60 9.07
N ILE A 61 -9.71 -0.81 9.36
CA ILE A 61 -9.29 -0.46 10.73
C ILE A 61 -10.40 0.30 11.49
N ASN A 62 -11.36 0.88 10.77
CA ASN A 62 -12.44 1.69 11.32
C ASN A 62 -13.81 0.99 11.36
N GLU A 63 -13.94 -0.25 10.91
CA GLU A 63 -15.20 -1.01 11.05
C GLU A 63 -15.33 -1.47 12.51
N LYS A 64 -15.99 -0.63 13.31
CA LYS A 64 -16.20 -0.78 14.75
C LYS A 64 -16.74 -2.17 15.11
N LYS A 65 -16.14 -2.78 16.16
CA LYS A 65 -16.54 -4.01 16.91
C LYS A 65 -15.98 -5.37 16.44
N GLY A 66 -14.75 -5.42 15.92
CA GLY A 66 -14.00 -6.68 15.76
C GLY A 66 -12.98 -6.91 16.89
N PRO A 67 -12.67 -8.17 17.27
CA PRO A 67 -11.73 -8.48 18.34
C PRO A 67 -10.29 -8.04 18.01
N ALA A 68 -9.49 -7.76 19.04
CA ALA A 68 -8.13 -7.18 18.96
C ALA A 68 -7.14 -7.93 18.04
N TYR A 69 -7.49 -9.15 17.61
CA TYR A 69 -6.73 -9.94 16.65
C TYR A 69 -6.51 -9.25 15.30
N HIS A 70 -7.45 -8.42 14.85
CA HIS A 70 -7.29 -7.71 13.58
C HIS A 70 -6.07 -6.79 13.63
N THR A 71 -5.99 -5.92 14.65
CA THR A 71 -4.87 -5.00 14.86
C THR A 71 -3.53 -5.73 15.06
N ILE A 72 -3.55 -6.88 15.74
CA ILE A 72 -2.35 -7.73 15.91
C ILE A 72 -1.87 -8.28 14.58
N ALA A 73 -2.77 -8.72 13.70
CA ALA A 73 -2.42 -9.20 12.36
C ALA A 73 -1.79 -8.10 11.49
N ILE A 74 -2.28 -6.85 11.58
CA ILE A 74 -1.68 -5.70 10.88
C ILE A 74 -0.25 -5.45 11.38
N SER A 75 -0.06 -5.42 12.70
CA SER A 75 1.24 -5.20 13.33
C SER A 75 2.25 -6.28 12.92
N LEU A 76 1.82 -7.56 12.92
CA LEU A 76 2.64 -8.67 12.40
C LEU A 76 2.99 -8.47 10.92
N GLY A 77 2.04 -8.04 10.09
CA GLY A 77 2.30 -7.75 8.67
C GLY A 77 3.41 -6.70 8.46
N PHE A 78 3.44 -5.66 9.29
CA PHE A 78 4.55 -4.70 9.28
C PHE A 78 5.88 -5.32 9.70
N VAL A 79 5.91 -6.14 10.76
CA VAL A 79 7.12 -6.84 11.19
C VAL A 79 7.66 -7.73 10.07
N PHE A 80 6.81 -8.52 9.42
CA PHE A 80 7.21 -9.34 8.28
C PHE A 80 7.72 -8.50 7.11
N THR A 81 7.06 -7.38 6.79
CA THR A 81 7.49 -6.49 5.70
C THR A 81 8.90 -5.96 5.96
N PHE A 82 9.19 -5.45 7.16
CA PHE A 82 10.53 -4.97 7.50
C PHE A 82 11.55 -6.11 7.58
N ALA A 83 11.18 -7.28 8.12
CA ALA A 83 12.04 -8.44 8.19
C ALA A 83 12.43 -8.95 6.80
N VAL A 84 11.48 -8.97 5.84
CA VAL A 84 11.75 -9.35 4.45
C VAL A 84 12.63 -8.33 3.77
N ILE A 85 12.37 -7.02 3.91
CA ILE A 85 13.21 -5.98 3.30
C ILE A 85 14.64 -6.06 3.85
N ALA A 86 14.81 -6.10 5.18
CA ALA A 86 16.11 -6.20 5.82
C ALA A 86 16.81 -7.52 5.47
N GLY A 87 16.07 -8.63 5.48
CA GLY A 87 16.57 -9.95 5.09
C GLY A 87 17.02 -10.01 3.64
N SER A 88 16.25 -9.45 2.70
CA SER A 88 16.61 -9.39 1.29
C SER A 88 17.85 -8.53 1.06
N ILE A 89 17.95 -7.36 1.70
CA ILE A 89 19.15 -6.51 1.62
C ILE A 89 20.37 -7.24 2.19
N TRP A 90 20.21 -7.93 3.34
CA TRP A 90 21.28 -8.69 3.96
C TRP A 90 21.74 -9.84 3.07
N VAL A 91 20.83 -10.64 2.52
CA VAL A 91 21.17 -11.76 1.62
C VAL A 91 21.84 -11.27 0.34
N MET A 92 21.33 -10.21 -0.31
CA MET A 92 21.95 -9.67 -1.53
C MET A 92 23.33 -9.07 -1.26
N THR A 93 23.52 -8.42 -0.10
CA THR A 93 24.83 -7.88 0.31
C THR A 93 25.80 -9.00 0.70
N PHE A 94 25.32 -10.05 1.38
CA PHE A 94 26.13 -11.17 1.83
C PHE A 94 26.54 -12.08 0.68
N SER A 95 25.68 -12.31 -0.32
CA SER A 95 26.03 -13.06 -1.54
C SER A 95 26.99 -12.33 -2.48
N TYR A 96 27.26 -11.04 -2.25
CA TYR A 96 28.26 -10.27 -3.01
C TYR A 96 29.68 -10.38 -2.42
N PHE A 97 29.83 -11.01 -1.24
CA PHE A 97 31.12 -11.40 -0.64
C PHE A 97 31.39 -12.90 -0.82
#